data_AF-A0A2T4TW14-F1
#
_entry.id   AF-A0A2T4TW14-F1
#
_cell.length_a   1.000
_cell.length_b   1.000
_cell.length_c   1.000
_cell.angle_alpha   90.00
_cell.angle_beta   90.00
_cell.angle_gamma   90.00
#
_symmetry.space_group_name_H-M   'P 1'
#
loop_
_entity.id
_entity.type
_entity.pdbx_description
1 polymer ?
#
loop_
_entity_poly.entity_id
_entity_poly.type
_entity_poly.pdbx_seq_one_letter_code
_entity_poly.pdbx_strand_id
1 'polypeptide(L)'
;MDSAEHAFPPTLLTQPWPERLKHFHGYIMGHPHLVAAKDRLLAAIRELEPNSLVLVLGPTGVGKTTLKNGIEKELTKGLQEAMVTDPGRMPFISVEAVAPESGNFNWRDYFRRLLLQGAEPLVDHKRKGSLTEEEGMPVLPLIPGTRRTGAEYQHAVEQLLRCRRPEAVLIDEAQHLAIMVSGRKLSDQLDVIKSLANRSSTPHVLFGTYGLLPFRNLSGQLSRRSLDIHLPRYRADDSRQWEIFLHVLRDFESQLPLRERPDLVQHADFLYERSIGLVGVVKNWLLRTLAPALEAGKTTLTLRDLERHVLSVPQCQKILSEALNGEDQMAESAAERARLRTTLGLDTNHTGAQPRTTEGATQNGSKAAAARATKLRPGRRRPKRDEIGTVVSSHV
;
A
#
# COMPACT_ATOMS: atom_id res chain seq x y z
N MET A 1 15.89 39.26 22.29
CA MET A 1 16.18 39.43 20.85
C MET A 1 17.01 38.22 20.45
N ASP A 2 16.35 37.07 20.28
CA ASP A 2 17.02 35.87 19.81
C ASP A 2 17.09 35.96 18.29
N SER A 3 18.31 36.09 17.78
CA SER A 3 18.62 35.97 16.37
C SER A 3 18.18 34.57 15.91
N ALA A 4 16.97 34.47 15.35
CA ALA A 4 16.43 33.21 14.87
C ALA A 4 17.24 32.74 13.64
N GLU A 5 18.31 31.97 13.88
CA GLU A 5 19.22 31.45 12.86
C GLU A 5 18.49 30.51 11.89
N HIS A 6 18.33 30.96 10.64
CA HIS A 6 17.73 30.16 9.56
C HIS A 6 18.42 28.80 9.47
N ALA A 7 17.65 27.73 9.27
CA ALA A 7 18.18 26.36 9.24
C ALA A 7 18.80 25.99 7.88
N PHE A 8 19.05 26.99 7.03
CA PHE A 8 19.69 26.89 5.73
C PHE A 8 20.88 27.87 5.62
N PRO A 9 21.87 27.61 4.74
CA PRO A 9 23.04 28.48 4.60
C PRO A 9 22.65 29.91 4.19
N PRO A 10 23.21 30.96 4.81
CA PRO A 10 22.84 32.35 4.52
C PRO A 10 23.14 32.74 3.06
N THR A 11 24.11 32.07 2.42
CA THR A 11 24.42 32.22 0.99
C THR A 11 23.23 31.90 0.09
N LEU A 12 22.28 31.07 0.53
CA LEU A 12 21.08 30.71 -0.22
C LEU A 12 20.19 31.93 -0.51
N LEU A 13 20.15 32.93 0.39
CA LEU A 13 19.32 34.13 0.19
C LEU A 13 19.81 35.00 -0.97
N THR A 14 21.09 34.91 -1.30
CA THR A 14 21.71 35.62 -2.43
C THR A 14 21.59 34.88 -3.75
N GLN A 15 21.16 33.62 -3.74
CA GLN A 15 21.01 32.83 -4.95
C GLN A 15 19.72 33.20 -5.72
N PRO A 16 19.70 32.94 -7.05
CA PRO A 16 18.49 33.05 -7.85
C PRO A 16 17.32 32.26 -7.26
N TRP A 17 16.10 32.76 -7.47
CA TRP A 17 14.89 32.13 -6.94
C TRP A 17 14.72 30.64 -7.28
N PRO A 18 15.15 30.10 -8.45
CA PRO A 18 15.01 28.68 -8.74
C PRO A 18 15.85 27.80 -7.82
N GLU A 19 17.06 28.22 -7.46
CA GLU A 19 17.93 27.44 -6.56
C GLU A 19 17.40 27.47 -5.11
N ARG A 20 16.84 28.60 -4.68
CA ARG A 20 16.11 28.70 -3.41
C ARG A 20 14.93 27.74 -3.39
N LEU A 21 14.10 27.74 -4.43
CA LEU A 21 12.96 26.82 -4.54
C LEU A 21 13.41 25.35 -4.54
N LYS A 22 14.49 25.04 -5.26
CA LYS A 22 15.08 23.69 -5.33
C LYS A 22 15.57 23.19 -3.97
N HIS A 23 16.15 24.07 -3.14
CA HIS A 23 16.51 23.74 -1.76
C HIS A 23 15.28 23.26 -0.98
N PHE A 24 14.22 24.06 -0.93
CA PHE A 24 13.01 23.72 -0.18
C PHE A 24 12.30 22.49 -0.76
N HIS A 25 12.34 22.31 -2.08
CA HIS A 25 11.83 21.11 -2.73
C HIS A 25 12.59 19.85 -2.28
N GLY A 26 13.92 19.92 -2.21
CA GLY A 26 14.79 18.84 -1.77
C GLY A 26 14.75 18.57 -0.26
N TYR A 27 14.30 19.52 0.56
CA TYR A 27 14.21 19.36 2.01
C TYR A 27 13.21 18.25 2.38
N ILE A 28 13.66 17.26 3.15
CA ILE A 28 12.83 16.16 3.65
C ILE A 28 12.80 16.24 5.16
N MET A 29 11.60 16.35 5.72
CA MET A 29 11.39 16.39 7.17
C MET A 29 11.21 14.99 7.75
N GLY A 30 12.11 14.61 8.66
CA GLY A 30 12.05 13.35 9.40
C GLY A 30 11.10 13.42 10.61
N HIS A 31 9.80 13.59 10.38
CA HIS A 31 8.84 13.62 11.48
C HIS A 31 8.67 12.23 12.15
N PRO A 32 8.24 12.15 13.43
CA PRO A 32 8.21 10.90 14.21
C PRO A 32 7.54 9.71 13.51
N HIS A 33 6.35 9.90 12.91
CA HIS A 33 5.68 8.81 12.18
C HIS A 33 6.50 8.28 10.98
N LEU A 34 7.21 9.16 10.25
CA LEU A 34 8.01 8.76 9.10
C LEU A 34 9.26 7.99 9.55
N VAL A 35 9.93 8.45 10.60
CA VAL A 35 11.12 7.79 11.17
C VAL A 35 10.75 6.41 11.68
N ALA A 36 9.68 6.31 12.49
CA ALA A 36 9.21 5.03 13.03
C ALA A 36 8.80 4.06 11.90
N ALA A 37 8.12 4.54 10.86
CA ALA A 37 7.75 3.71 9.71
C ALA A 37 8.98 3.25 8.92
N LYS A 38 9.99 4.11 8.75
CA LYS A 38 11.26 3.77 8.09
C LYS A 38 12.01 2.68 8.84
N ASP A 39 12.18 2.85 10.15
CA ASP A 39 12.94 1.90 10.96
C ASP A 39 12.24 0.54 11.01
N ARG A 40 10.90 0.54 11.16
CA ARG A 40 10.10 -0.69 11.10
C ARG A 40 10.17 -1.38 9.74
N LEU A 41 10.19 -0.62 8.64
CA LEU A 41 10.30 -1.17 7.29
C LEU A 41 11.71 -1.74 7.02
N LEU A 42 12.76 -1.08 7.48
CA LEU A 42 14.14 -1.61 7.38
C LEU A 42 14.31 -2.89 8.18
N ALA A 43 13.81 -2.93 9.41
CA ALA A 43 13.80 -4.14 10.22
C ALA A 43 13.03 -5.25 9.50
N ALA A 44 11.85 -4.96 8.96
CA ALA A 44 11.05 -5.92 8.20
C ALA A 44 11.80 -6.49 6.99
N ILE A 45 12.44 -5.66 6.18
CA ILE A 45 13.18 -6.13 4.99
C ILE A 45 14.33 -7.09 5.38
N ARG A 46 14.97 -6.87 6.53
CA ARG A 46 16.13 -7.66 6.98
C ARG A 46 15.76 -8.92 7.77
N GLU A 47 14.68 -8.85 8.55
CA GLU A 47 14.30 -9.90 9.50
C GLU A 47 13.24 -10.86 8.95
N LEU A 48 12.44 -10.42 7.97
CA LEU A 48 11.35 -11.25 7.46
C LEU A 48 11.85 -12.45 6.67
N GLU A 49 11.07 -13.54 6.74
CA GLU A 49 11.36 -14.74 5.96
C GLU A 49 11.34 -14.45 4.45
N PRO A 50 12.18 -15.13 3.65
CA PRO A 50 12.24 -15.00 2.19
C PRO A 50 10.95 -15.50 1.53
N ASN A 51 9.91 -14.66 1.54
CA ASN A 51 8.57 -14.83 0.95
C ASN A 51 7.55 -13.82 1.53
N SER A 52 7.96 -13.00 2.49
CA SER A 52 7.06 -12.09 3.19
C SER A 52 6.65 -10.91 2.31
N LEU A 53 5.41 -10.45 2.51
CA LEU A 53 4.90 -9.23 1.91
C LEU A 53 4.86 -8.13 2.97
N VAL A 54 5.26 -6.91 2.61
CA VAL A 54 5.13 -5.75 3.49
C VAL A 54 4.16 -4.77 2.86
N LEU A 55 3.10 -4.42 3.58
CA LEU A 55 2.07 -3.47 3.13
C LEU A 55 2.31 -2.14 3.84
N VAL A 56 2.68 -1.11 3.10
CA VAL A 56 2.86 0.26 3.61
C VAL A 56 1.62 1.07 3.25
N LEU A 57 0.80 1.36 4.26
CA LEU A 57 -0.54 1.92 4.13
C LEU A 57 -0.60 3.32 4.72
N GLY A 58 -1.25 4.24 4.01
CA GLY A 58 -1.55 5.56 4.54
C GLY A 58 -2.25 6.46 3.53
N PRO A 59 -2.81 7.60 3.96
CA PRO A 59 -3.51 8.52 3.08
C PRO A 59 -2.56 9.16 2.05
N THR A 60 -3.13 9.69 0.96
CA THR A 60 -2.36 10.40 -0.07
C THR A 60 -1.76 11.66 0.53
N GLY A 61 -0.45 11.89 0.31
CA GLY A 61 0.24 13.06 0.85
C GLY A 61 0.75 12.92 2.30
N VAL A 62 0.71 11.74 2.91
CA VAL A 62 1.32 11.52 4.24
C VAL A 62 2.85 11.40 4.21
N GLY A 63 3.44 11.09 3.04
CA GLY A 63 4.89 10.93 2.89
C GLY A 63 5.37 9.53 2.49
N LYS A 64 4.49 8.68 1.92
CA LYS A 64 4.87 7.32 1.45
C LYS A 64 6.00 7.32 0.42
N THR A 65 5.97 8.21 -0.56
CA THR A 65 7.06 8.35 -1.55
C THR A 65 8.35 8.81 -0.88
N THR A 66 8.26 9.68 0.13
CA THR A 66 9.41 10.11 0.94
C THR A 66 10.01 8.93 1.72
N LEU A 67 9.15 8.09 2.31
CA LEU A 67 9.54 6.87 3.00
C LEU A 67 10.27 5.91 2.05
N LYS A 68 9.68 5.62 0.89
CA LYS A 68 10.28 4.80 -0.18
C LYS A 68 11.67 5.31 -0.57
N ASN A 69 11.81 6.59 -0.91
CA ASN A 69 13.09 7.20 -1.28
C ASN A 69 14.13 7.12 -0.14
N GLY A 70 13.67 7.22 1.12
CA GLY A 70 14.52 7.04 2.30
C GLY A 70 15.06 5.61 2.41
N ILE A 71 14.22 4.61 2.18
CA ILE A 71 14.60 3.19 2.17
C ILE A 71 15.56 2.89 1.02
N GLU A 72 15.28 3.38 -0.20
CA GLU A 72 16.15 3.20 -1.36
C GLU A 72 17.59 3.66 -1.08
N LYS A 73 17.74 4.83 -0.44
CA LYS A 73 19.05 5.35 -0.01
C LYS A 73 19.74 4.45 1.02
N GLU A 74 18.99 3.97 2.02
CA GLU A 74 19.56 3.14 3.09
C GLU A 74 19.98 1.76 2.57
N LEU A 75 19.18 1.14 1.69
CA LEU A 75 19.51 -0.14 1.05
C LEU A 75 20.72 0.00 0.13
N THR A 76 20.81 1.08 -0.65
CA THR A 76 21.98 1.35 -1.50
C THR A 76 23.25 1.49 -0.67
N LYS A 77 23.17 2.26 0.42
CA LYS A 77 24.30 2.46 1.34
C LYS A 77 24.72 1.14 2.00
N GLY A 78 23.76 0.31 2.41
CA GLY A 78 24.01 -0.99 3.03
C GLY A 78 24.68 -1.99 2.09
N LEU A 79 24.31 -1.98 0.80
CA LEU A 79 24.85 -2.93 -0.18
C LEU A 79 26.10 -2.43 -0.94
N GLN A 80 26.57 -1.21 -0.66
CA GLN A 80 27.67 -0.58 -1.40
C GLN A 80 28.93 -1.46 -1.47
N GLU A 81 29.34 -2.08 -0.36
CA GLU A 81 30.53 -2.95 -0.29
C GLU A 81 30.34 -4.25 -1.09
N ALA A 82 29.15 -4.85 -1.00
CA ALA A 82 28.81 -6.07 -1.73
C ALA A 82 28.72 -5.83 -3.24
N MET A 83 28.28 -4.64 -3.67
CA MET A 83 28.23 -4.25 -5.09
C MET A 83 29.62 -4.04 -5.70
N VAL A 84 30.64 -3.69 -4.90
CA VAL A 84 32.03 -3.63 -5.37
C VAL A 84 32.57 -5.03 -5.66
N THR A 85 32.18 -6.02 -4.85
CA THR A 85 32.62 -7.41 -4.98
C THR A 85 31.84 -8.16 -6.06
N ASP A 86 30.55 -7.89 -6.18
CA ASP A 86 29.65 -8.47 -7.18
C ASP A 86 28.86 -7.35 -7.87
N PRO A 87 29.35 -6.81 -9.00
CA PRO A 87 28.66 -5.78 -9.78
C PRO A 87 27.31 -6.26 -10.35
N GLY A 88 27.05 -7.56 -10.30
CA GLY A 88 25.76 -8.14 -10.67
C GLY A 88 24.66 -7.83 -9.66
N ARG A 89 25.00 -7.52 -8.40
CA ARG A 89 24.02 -7.25 -7.34
C ARG A 89 23.32 -5.91 -7.49
N MET A 90 22.06 -5.88 -7.07
CA MET A 90 21.28 -4.66 -6.94
C MET A 90 20.76 -4.51 -5.51
N PRO A 91 20.66 -3.29 -4.94
CA PRO A 91 20.13 -3.09 -3.60
C PRO A 91 18.62 -3.32 -3.56
N PHE A 92 17.91 -2.82 -4.57
CA PHE A 92 16.47 -2.94 -4.69
C PHE A 92 16.04 -2.87 -6.15
N ILE A 93 14.80 -3.23 -6.44
CA ILE A 93 14.13 -2.90 -7.70
C ILE A 93 12.85 -2.15 -7.36
N SER A 94 12.67 -0.97 -7.93
CA SER A 94 11.55 -0.07 -7.66
C SER A 94 10.68 0.09 -8.89
N VAL A 95 9.37 -0.14 -8.77
CA VAL A 95 8.43 -0.07 -9.90
C VAL A 95 7.10 0.53 -9.45
N GLU A 96 6.50 1.35 -10.29
CA GLU A 96 5.15 1.88 -10.07
C GLU A 96 4.10 0.92 -10.67
N ALA A 97 3.08 0.59 -9.89
CA ALA A 97 1.93 -0.16 -10.38
C ALA A 97 1.00 0.78 -11.15
N VAL A 98 1.03 0.69 -12.48
CA VAL A 98 0.25 1.61 -13.33
C VAL A 98 -1.24 1.24 -13.33
N ALA A 99 -2.09 2.27 -13.23
CA ALA A 99 -3.53 2.12 -13.36
C ALA A 99 -3.91 1.51 -14.73
N PRO A 100 -4.79 0.49 -14.78
CA PRO A 100 -5.21 -0.07 -16.05
C PRO A 100 -6.06 0.93 -16.85
N GLU A 101 -5.83 1.04 -18.16
CA GLU A 101 -6.61 1.89 -19.07
C GLU A 101 -8.08 1.46 -19.17
N SER A 102 -8.33 0.15 -19.10
CA SER A 102 -9.68 -0.42 -18.98
C SER A 102 -9.62 -1.86 -18.44
N GLY A 103 -10.56 -2.23 -17.58
CA GLY A 103 -10.70 -3.60 -17.10
C GLY A 103 -9.75 -3.97 -15.95
N ASN A 104 -8.84 -4.92 -16.19
CA ASN A 104 -8.00 -5.52 -15.14
C ASN A 104 -6.55 -5.02 -15.21
N PHE A 105 -5.81 -5.16 -14.11
CA PHE A 105 -4.38 -4.87 -14.04
C PHE A 105 -3.56 -5.64 -15.10
N ASN A 106 -2.60 -4.94 -15.73
CA ASN A 106 -1.79 -5.49 -16.80
C ASN A 106 -0.45 -6.05 -16.28
N TRP A 107 -0.45 -7.32 -15.87
CA TRP A 107 0.75 -8.02 -15.42
C TRP A 107 1.90 -8.01 -16.44
N ARG A 108 1.57 -8.06 -17.73
CA ARG A 108 2.59 -8.06 -18.79
C ARG A 108 3.38 -6.75 -18.79
N ASP A 109 2.67 -5.63 -18.69
CA ASP A 109 3.31 -4.31 -18.60
C ASP A 109 4.10 -4.17 -17.29
N TYR A 110 3.53 -4.62 -16.17
CA TYR A 110 4.21 -4.64 -14.88
C TYR A 110 5.54 -5.42 -14.92
N PHE A 111 5.52 -6.67 -15.41
CA PHE A 111 6.75 -7.46 -15.51
C PHE A 111 7.77 -6.85 -16.47
N ARG A 112 7.32 -6.28 -17.60
CA ARG A 112 8.21 -5.58 -18.53
C ARG A 112 8.88 -4.38 -17.85
N ARG A 113 8.14 -3.56 -17.11
CA ARG A 113 8.70 -2.43 -16.36
C ARG A 113 9.69 -2.87 -15.30
N LEU A 114 9.39 -3.95 -14.58
CA LEU A 114 10.31 -4.50 -13.58
C LEU A 114 11.63 -4.96 -14.21
N LEU A 115 11.58 -5.62 -15.38
CA LEU A 115 12.80 -5.97 -16.12
C LEU A 115 13.62 -4.75 -16.55
N LEU A 116 12.95 -3.69 -17.01
CA LEU A 116 13.61 -2.44 -17.40
C LEU A 116 14.29 -1.77 -16.19
N GLN A 117 13.61 -1.75 -15.03
CA GLN A 117 14.16 -1.20 -13.78
C GLN A 117 15.32 -2.05 -13.23
N GLY A 118 15.32 -3.36 -13.49
CA GLY A 118 16.45 -4.24 -13.20
C GLY A 118 17.62 -4.16 -14.19
N ALA A 119 17.61 -3.18 -15.11
CA ALA A 119 18.60 -3.00 -16.16
C ALA A 119 18.86 -4.31 -16.95
N GLU A 120 17.81 -5.10 -17.18
CA GLU A 120 17.94 -6.38 -17.83
C GLU A 120 18.19 -6.19 -19.33
N PRO A 121 19.26 -6.76 -19.91
CA PRO A 121 19.54 -6.59 -21.32
C PRO A 121 18.48 -7.28 -22.19
N LEU A 122 18.26 -6.71 -23.37
CA LEU A 122 17.45 -7.33 -24.41
C LEU A 122 16.05 -7.75 -23.94
N VAL A 123 15.41 -6.94 -23.09
CA VAL A 123 14.04 -7.19 -22.58
C VAL A 123 13.09 -7.52 -23.73
N ASP A 124 13.17 -6.76 -24.82
CA ASP A 124 12.34 -6.93 -26.01
C ASP A 124 12.80 -8.09 -26.92
N HIS A 125 13.83 -8.86 -26.56
CA HIS A 125 14.31 -10.08 -27.25
C HIS A 125 14.39 -11.35 -26.39
N LYS A 126 13.96 -11.33 -25.12
CA LYS A 126 13.92 -12.52 -24.27
C LYS A 126 13.09 -13.66 -24.87
N ARG A 127 13.66 -14.86 -24.89
CA ARG A 127 13.03 -16.13 -25.29
C ARG A 127 13.13 -17.12 -24.14
N LYS A 128 12.11 -17.96 -23.94
CA LYS A 128 12.28 -19.17 -23.14
C LYS A 128 13.24 -20.06 -23.94
N GLY A 129 14.46 -20.27 -23.45
CA GLY A 129 15.33 -21.29 -24.04
C GLY A 129 14.59 -22.61 -23.89
N SER A 130 14.07 -23.17 -24.99
CA SER A 130 13.75 -24.58 -24.99
C SER A 130 15.10 -25.28 -24.89
N LEU A 131 15.41 -25.82 -23.71
CA LEU A 131 16.50 -26.79 -23.53
C LEU A 131 16.08 -28.11 -24.19
N THR A 132 15.81 -28.04 -25.48
CA THR A 132 15.83 -29.17 -26.41
C THR A 132 16.87 -28.78 -27.43
N GLU A 133 18.13 -28.89 -27.02
CA GLU A 133 19.22 -29.19 -27.95
C GLU A 133 18.96 -30.60 -28.49
N GLU A 134 17.95 -30.74 -29.35
CA GLU A 134 17.98 -31.82 -30.33
C GLU A 134 18.73 -31.26 -31.54
N GLU A 135 19.87 -31.87 -31.78
CA GLU A 135 20.85 -31.56 -32.80
C GLU A 135 20.19 -31.30 -34.17
N GLY A 136 20.48 -30.15 -34.78
CA GLY A 136 20.40 -29.99 -36.23
C GLY A 136 19.17 -29.32 -36.85
N MET A 137 18.24 -28.72 -36.07
CA MET A 137 17.16 -27.93 -36.68
C MET A 137 17.53 -26.43 -36.81
N PRO A 138 17.31 -25.81 -38.00
CA PRO A 138 17.67 -24.42 -38.21
C PRO A 138 16.85 -23.53 -37.27
N VAL A 139 17.54 -22.63 -36.57
CA VAL A 139 16.94 -21.56 -35.77
C VAL A 139 15.95 -20.83 -36.67
N LEU A 140 14.66 -21.05 -36.46
CA LEU A 140 13.61 -20.41 -37.24
C LEU A 140 13.84 -18.89 -37.27
N PRO A 141 13.74 -18.23 -38.45
CA PRO A 141 13.94 -16.80 -38.58
C PRO A 141 13.04 -16.04 -37.61
N LEU A 142 13.52 -14.88 -37.13
CA LEU A 142 12.69 -13.90 -36.43
C LEU A 142 11.37 -13.72 -37.20
N ILE A 143 10.25 -13.99 -36.53
CA ILE A 143 8.99 -13.36 -36.91
C ILE A 143 8.84 -12.17 -35.97
N PRO A 144 9.10 -10.93 -36.43
CA PRO A 144 8.78 -9.75 -35.66
C PRO A 144 7.27 -9.73 -35.41
N GLY A 145 6.84 -9.69 -34.15
CA GLY A 145 5.44 -9.44 -33.81
C GLY A 145 4.65 -10.58 -33.18
N THR A 146 5.25 -11.72 -32.82
CA THR A 146 4.55 -12.68 -31.93
C THR A 146 4.38 -12.04 -30.55
N ARG A 147 3.14 -11.69 -30.20
CA ARG A 147 2.79 -11.09 -28.90
C ARG A 147 3.25 -12.03 -27.78
N ARG A 148 4.31 -11.64 -27.07
CA ARG A 148 4.79 -12.38 -25.91
C ARG A 148 3.70 -12.61 -24.88
N THR A 149 3.69 -13.81 -24.32
CA THR A 149 2.77 -14.18 -23.25
C THR A 149 3.28 -13.60 -21.92
N GLY A 150 2.37 -13.21 -21.02
CA GLY A 150 2.76 -12.67 -19.70
C GLY A 150 3.66 -13.63 -18.89
N ALA A 151 3.55 -14.93 -19.14
CA ALA A 151 4.34 -15.97 -18.50
C ALA A 151 5.84 -15.92 -18.85
N GLU A 152 6.21 -15.51 -20.07
CA GLU A 152 7.62 -15.35 -20.46
C GLU A 152 8.29 -14.21 -19.70
N TYR A 153 7.58 -13.08 -19.58
CA TYR A 153 8.05 -11.94 -18.78
C TYR A 153 8.14 -12.28 -17.30
N GLN A 154 7.16 -13.01 -16.76
CA GLN A 154 7.20 -13.48 -15.37
C GLN A 154 8.44 -14.35 -15.11
N HIS A 155 8.71 -15.33 -15.98
CA HIS A 155 9.89 -16.19 -15.82
C HIS A 155 11.19 -15.39 -15.91
N ALA A 156 11.26 -14.42 -16.82
CA ALA A 156 12.41 -13.53 -16.94
C ALA A 156 12.64 -12.69 -15.68
N VAL A 157 11.57 -12.20 -15.05
CA VAL A 157 11.63 -11.45 -13.79
C VAL A 157 12.14 -12.36 -12.66
N GLU A 158 11.68 -13.61 -12.60
CA GLU A 158 12.17 -14.56 -11.62
C GLU A 158 13.68 -14.82 -11.77
N GLN A 159 14.19 -14.95 -12.99
CA GLN A 159 15.63 -15.09 -13.23
C GLN A 159 16.39 -13.83 -12.84
N LEU A 160 15.86 -12.65 -13.21
CA LEU A 160 16.44 -11.37 -12.83
C LEU A 160 16.61 -11.27 -11.31
N LEU A 161 15.54 -11.52 -10.54
CA LEU A 161 15.59 -11.43 -9.07
C LEU A 161 16.56 -12.46 -8.47
N ARG A 162 16.61 -13.68 -9.02
CA ARG A 162 17.54 -14.73 -8.57
C ARG A 162 19.02 -14.39 -8.83
N CYS A 163 19.32 -13.78 -9.97
CA CYS A 163 20.68 -13.42 -10.34
C CYS A 163 21.14 -12.13 -9.65
N ARG A 164 20.29 -11.09 -9.65
CA ARG A 164 20.61 -9.76 -9.09
C ARG A 164 20.48 -9.69 -7.57
N ARG A 165 19.71 -10.62 -6.96
CA ARG A 165 19.48 -10.77 -5.51
C ARG A 165 19.24 -9.44 -4.77
N PRO A 166 18.22 -8.66 -5.18
CA PRO A 166 17.86 -7.45 -4.46
C PRO A 166 17.39 -7.76 -3.04
N GLU A 167 17.68 -6.85 -2.10
CA GLU A 167 17.20 -6.95 -0.72
C GLU A 167 15.68 -6.77 -0.66
N ALA A 168 15.09 -5.98 -1.57
CA ALA A 168 13.65 -5.82 -1.68
C ALA A 168 13.19 -5.45 -3.10
N VAL A 169 11.94 -5.84 -3.43
CA VAL A 169 11.19 -5.28 -4.56
C VAL A 169 10.18 -4.26 -4.01
N LEU A 170 10.29 -3.00 -4.44
CA LEU A 170 9.43 -1.91 -4.01
C LEU A 170 8.38 -1.63 -5.10
N ILE A 171 7.10 -1.69 -4.72
CA ILE A 171 5.96 -1.45 -5.62
C ILE A 171 5.23 -0.20 -5.14
N ASP A 172 5.29 0.87 -5.91
CA ASP A 172 4.59 2.13 -5.63
C ASP A 172 3.18 2.15 -6.22
N GLU A 173 2.30 2.97 -5.66
CA GLU A 173 0.88 3.08 -6.07
C GLU A 173 0.17 1.72 -6.20
N ALA A 174 0.52 0.78 -5.31
CA ALA A 174 0.12 -0.61 -5.38
C ALA A 174 -1.41 -0.81 -5.26
N GLN A 175 -2.18 0.20 -4.82
CA GLN A 175 -3.65 0.11 -4.85
C GLN A 175 -4.21 -0.10 -6.27
N HIS A 176 -3.44 0.21 -7.32
CA HIS A 176 -3.84 -0.10 -8.69
C HIS A 176 -3.91 -1.60 -8.98
N LEU A 177 -3.19 -2.43 -8.21
CA LEU A 177 -3.35 -3.89 -8.23
C LEU A 177 -4.74 -4.32 -7.73
N ALA A 178 -5.39 -3.48 -6.91
CA ALA A 178 -6.71 -3.77 -6.36
C ALA A 178 -7.87 -3.39 -7.30
N ILE A 179 -7.60 -2.68 -8.40
CA ILE A 179 -8.63 -2.21 -9.34
C ILE A 179 -9.07 -3.36 -10.24
N MET A 180 -10.24 -3.94 -9.94
CA MET A 180 -10.84 -5.01 -10.76
C MET A 180 -12.38 -5.02 -10.70
N VAL A 181 -12.96 -5.72 -11.68
CA VAL A 181 -14.41 -5.93 -11.85
C VAL A 181 -14.99 -6.96 -10.84
N SER A 182 -14.16 -7.74 -10.11
CA SER A 182 -14.65 -8.76 -9.15
C SER A 182 -13.64 -9.16 -8.06
N GLY A 183 -14.12 -9.43 -6.85
CA GLY A 183 -13.28 -9.78 -5.68
C GLY A 183 -12.58 -11.15 -5.74
N ARG A 184 -13.05 -12.15 -6.50
CA ARG A 184 -12.31 -13.43 -6.64
C ARG A 184 -10.98 -13.24 -7.37
N LYS A 185 -10.95 -12.34 -8.34
CA LYS A 185 -9.74 -12.01 -9.11
C LYS A 185 -8.68 -11.30 -8.25
N LEU A 186 -9.08 -10.73 -7.11
CA LEU A 186 -8.19 -10.04 -6.17
C LEU A 186 -7.26 -10.97 -5.41
N SER A 187 -7.74 -12.16 -5.04
CA SER A 187 -6.88 -13.22 -4.53
C SER A 187 -5.86 -13.63 -5.58
N ASP A 188 -6.29 -13.82 -6.82
CA ASP A 188 -5.41 -14.25 -7.92
C ASP A 188 -4.27 -13.25 -8.16
N GLN A 189 -4.54 -11.93 -8.09
CA GLN A 189 -3.49 -10.90 -8.23
C GLN A 189 -2.44 -11.03 -7.14
N LEU A 190 -2.87 -11.20 -5.89
CA LEU A 190 -1.93 -11.39 -4.78
C LEU A 190 -1.15 -12.69 -4.92
N ASP A 191 -1.79 -13.76 -5.39
CA ASP A 191 -1.13 -15.05 -5.55
C ASP A 191 -0.01 -14.99 -6.60
N VAL A 192 -0.11 -14.10 -7.60
CA VAL A 192 1.00 -13.80 -8.53
C VAL A 192 2.19 -13.18 -7.79
N ILE A 193 1.98 -12.15 -6.95
CA ILE A 193 3.05 -11.51 -6.19
C ILE A 193 3.65 -12.48 -5.17
N LYS A 194 2.81 -13.26 -4.47
CA LYS A 194 3.26 -14.30 -3.54
C LYS A 194 4.11 -15.33 -4.25
N SER A 195 3.67 -15.81 -5.42
CA SER A 195 4.43 -16.76 -6.23
C SER A 195 5.79 -16.17 -6.60
N LEU A 196 5.84 -14.90 -6.99
CA LEU A 196 7.08 -14.22 -7.32
C LEU A 196 8.01 -14.08 -6.09
N ALA A 197 7.49 -13.62 -4.95
CA ALA A 197 8.24 -13.51 -3.70
C ALA A 197 8.79 -14.86 -3.24
N ASN A 198 7.98 -15.92 -3.27
CA ASN A 198 8.39 -17.28 -2.93
C ASN A 198 9.50 -17.80 -3.86
N ARG A 199 9.36 -17.60 -5.18
CA ARG A 199 10.29 -18.17 -6.17
C ARG A 199 11.60 -17.40 -6.30
N SER A 200 11.60 -16.11 -5.96
CA SER A 200 12.78 -15.25 -5.95
C SER A 200 13.47 -15.21 -4.58
N SER A 201 12.78 -15.59 -3.51
CA SER A 201 13.24 -15.40 -2.13
C SER A 201 13.55 -13.93 -1.80
N THR A 202 12.81 -13.01 -2.44
CA THR A 202 12.94 -11.56 -2.22
C THR A 202 11.66 -11.00 -1.60
N PRO A 203 11.74 -10.24 -0.50
CA PRO A 203 10.57 -9.59 0.08
C PRO A 203 10.02 -8.51 -0.86
N HIS A 204 8.70 -8.42 -0.94
CA HIS A 204 8.01 -7.42 -1.76
C HIS A 204 7.31 -6.41 -0.85
N VAL A 205 7.61 -5.13 -1.04
CA VAL A 205 7.06 -4.01 -0.29
C VAL A 205 6.08 -3.25 -1.18
N LEU A 206 4.82 -3.20 -0.77
CA LEU A 206 3.74 -2.55 -1.52
C LEU A 206 3.39 -1.24 -0.81
N PHE A 207 3.69 -0.12 -1.45
CA PHE A 207 3.27 1.21 -1.01
C PHE A 207 1.95 1.57 -1.67
N GLY A 208 0.98 2.02 -0.87
CA GLY A 208 -0.27 2.50 -1.45
C GLY A 208 -1.18 3.17 -0.45
N THR A 209 -2.34 3.58 -0.96
CA THR A 209 -3.39 4.15 -0.14
C THR A 209 -4.15 3.07 0.64
N TYR A 210 -5.14 3.48 1.43
CA TYR A 210 -6.08 2.55 2.06
C TYR A 210 -6.86 1.67 1.07
N GLY A 211 -6.78 1.93 -0.24
CA GLY A 211 -7.26 1.02 -1.28
C GLY A 211 -6.56 -0.35 -1.29
N LEU A 212 -5.42 -0.49 -0.61
CA LEU A 212 -4.74 -1.77 -0.39
C LEU A 212 -5.32 -2.60 0.77
N LEU A 213 -6.19 -2.04 1.63
CA LEU A 213 -6.76 -2.75 2.78
C LEU A 213 -7.46 -4.07 2.43
N PRO A 214 -8.16 -4.21 1.30
CA PRO A 214 -8.69 -5.50 0.87
C PRO A 214 -7.62 -6.59 0.83
N PHE A 215 -6.36 -6.28 0.50
CA PHE A 215 -5.28 -7.25 0.45
C PHE A 215 -4.88 -7.83 1.81
N ARG A 216 -5.08 -7.08 2.90
CA ARG A 216 -4.82 -7.52 4.28
C ARG A 216 -5.64 -8.77 4.66
N ASN A 217 -6.89 -8.83 4.20
CA ASN A 217 -7.89 -9.80 4.69
C ASN A 217 -8.20 -10.95 3.72
N LEU A 218 -7.54 -11.03 2.55
CA LEU A 218 -7.94 -11.98 1.49
C LEU A 218 -7.54 -13.44 1.74
N SER A 219 -6.56 -13.73 2.59
CA SER A 219 -6.26 -15.12 2.96
C SER A 219 -5.58 -15.22 4.31
N GLY A 220 -6.06 -16.12 5.18
CA GLY A 220 -5.41 -16.43 6.47
C GLY A 220 -4.00 -17.07 6.32
N GLN A 221 -3.63 -17.44 5.10
CA GLN A 221 -2.26 -17.84 4.76
C GLN A 221 -1.34 -16.62 4.58
N LEU A 222 -1.88 -15.50 4.08
CA LEU A 222 -1.13 -14.26 3.89
C LEU A 222 -1.01 -13.47 5.20
N SER A 223 -2.05 -13.43 6.02
CA SER A 223 -2.04 -12.67 7.28
C SER A 223 -0.93 -13.06 8.26
N ARG A 224 -0.38 -14.29 8.16
CA ARG A 224 0.76 -14.74 8.97
C ARG A 224 2.13 -14.28 8.45
N ARG A 225 2.22 -13.91 7.17
CA ARG A 225 3.47 -13.56 6.47
C ARG A 225 3.42 -12.17 5.82
N SER A 226 2.37 -11.41 6.11
CA SER A 226 2.23 -10.02 5.72
C SER A 226 2.45 -9.13 6.93
N LEU A 227 3.36 -8.16 6.81
CA LEU A 227 3.53 -7.12 7.80
C LEU A 227 2.83 -5.84 7.33
N ASP A 228 1.93 -5.32 8.16
CA ASP A 228 1.34 -4.01 7.92
C ASP A 228 2.18 -2.91 8.60
N ILE A 229 2.52 -1.88 7.84
CA ILE A 229 3.14 -0.64 8.30
C ILE A 229 2.18 0.49 8.00
N HIS A 230 1.60 1.05 9.05
CA HIS A 230 0.66 2.15 8.96
C HIS A 230 1.38 3.48 9.11
N LEU A 231 1.16 4.40 8.17
CA LEU A 231 1.62 5.78 8.23
C LEU A 231 0.39 6.70 8.31
N PRO A 232 -0.09 7.02 9.54
CA PRO A 232 -1.30 7.80 9.76
C PRO A 232 -1.05 9.32 9.70
N ARG A 233 -2.13 10.09 9.60
CA ARG A 233 -2.10 11.55 9.75
C ARG A 233 -1.88 11.96 11.21
N TYR A 234 -1.48 13.21 11.43
CA TYR A 234 -1.49 13.79 12.77
C TYR A 234 -2.91 14.23 13.15
N ARG A 235 -3.34 13.84 14.35
CA ARG A 235 -4.65 14.20 14.86
C ARG A 235 -4.58 15.41 15.78
N ALA A 236 -5.50 16.36 15.59
CA ALA A 236 -5.60 17.55 16.44
C ALA A 236 -6.27 17.27 17.79
N ASP A 237 -7.02 16.17 17.93
CA ASP A 237 -7.66 15.77 19.19
C ASP A 237 -6.70 15.11 20.18
N ASP A 238 -5.51 14.72 19.73
CA ASP A 238 -4.43 14.23 20.58
C ASP A 238 -3.38 15.35 20.77
N SER A 239 -3.30 15.86 22.01
CA SER A 239 -2.34 16.90 22.41
C SER A 239 -0.90 16.63 21.97
N ARG A 240 -0.43 15.38 22.05
CA ARG A 240 0.95 15.03 21.67
C ARG A 240 1.16 15.11 20.16
N GLN A 241 0.16 14.65 19.40
CA GLN A 241 0.22 14.71 17.94
C GLN A 241 0.08 16.14 17.42
N TRP A 242 -0.73 16.95 18.10
CA TRP A 242 -0.83 18.38 17.83
C TRP A 242 0.50 19.10 18.04
N GLU A 243 1.18 18.86 19.17
CA GLU A 243 2.51 19.41 19.43
C GLU A 243 3.53 19.03 18.34
N ILE A 244 3.53 17.76 17.92
CA ILE A 244 4.38 17.30 16.81
C ILE A 244 4.03 18.04 15.51
N PHE A 245 2.76 18.26 15.22
CA PHE A 245 2.34 19.02 14.04
C PHE A 245 2.81 20.49 14.10
N LEU A 246 2.76 21.14 15.27
CA LEU A 246 3.32 22.49 15.44
C LEU A 246 4.84 22.52 15.23
N HIS A 247 5.55 21.48 15.69
CA HIS A 247 6.99 21.36 15.45
C HIS A 247 7.30 21.18 13.96
N VAL A 248 6.52 20.37 13.26
CA VAL A 248 6.57 20.23 11.79
C VAL A 248 6.42 21.61 11.12
N LEU A 249 5.47 22.44 11.55
CA LEU A 249 5.30 23.78 10.98
C LEU A 249 6.53 24.67 11.22
N ARG A 250 7.06 24.70 12.45
CA ARG A 250 8.29 25.45 12.80
C ARG A 250 9.51 25.00 11.98
N ASP A 251 9.64 23.70 11.79
CA ASP A 251 10.72 23.15 10.98
C ASP A 251 10.59 23.60 9.51
N PHE A 252 9.38 23.61 8.96
CA PHE A 252 9.16 24.18 7.63
C PHE A 252 9.46 25.69 7.57
N GLU A 253 9.04 26.48 8.56
CA GLU A 253 9.37 27.92 8.65
C GLU A 253 10.88 28.16 8.59
N SER A 254 11.64 27.36 9.33
CA SER A 254 13.10 27.49 9.43
C SER A 254 13.83 27.17 8.12
N GLN A 255 13.20 26.38 7.26
CA GLN A 255 13.73 25.89 5.99
C GLN A 255 13.20 26.68 4.78
N LEU A 256 12.21 27.55 4.97
CA LEU A 256 11.70 28.42 3.92
C LEU A 256 12.78 29.46 3.59
N PRO A 257 13.32 29.46 2.36
CA PRO A 257 14.46 30.30 1.98
C PRO A 257 13.98 31.73 1.71
N LEU A 258 13.54 32.43 2.75
CA LEU A 258 12.98 33.78 2.74
C LEU A 258 13.81 34.69 3.66
N ARG A 259 13.77 36.01 3.43
CA ARG A 259 14.55 36.94 4.26
C ARG A 259 13.99 37.00 5.68
N GLU A 260 12.67 37.05 5.77
CA GLU A 260 11.91 37.05 7.01
C GLU A 260 11.15 35.73 7.11
N ARG A 261 11.08 35.16 8.32
CA ARG A 261 10.31 33.93 8.55
C ARG A 261 8.83 34.23 8.60
N PRO A 262 7.98 33.47 7.89
CA PRO A 262 6.55 33.53 8.12
C PRO A 262 6.22 32.87 9.46
N ASP A 263 5.18 33.36 10.13
CA ASP A 263 4.60 32.74 11.32
C ASP A 263 3.47 31.79 10.88
N LEU A 264 3.84 30.57 10.50
CA LEU A 264 2.93 29.49 10.19
C LEU A 264 2.26 28.94 11.45
N VAL A 265 2.94 28.98 12.60
CA VAL A 265 2.40 28.53 13.90
C VAL A 265 1.18 29.35 14.32
N GLN A 266 1.20 30.67 14.12
CA GLN A 266 0.03 31.53 14.37
C GLN A 266 -1.21 31.11 13.56
N HIS A 267 -0.99 30.51 12.39
CA HIS A 267 -2.05 30.05 11.49
C HIS A 267 -2.18 28.51 11.48
N ALA A 268 -1.73 27.83 12.54
CA ALA A 268 -1.73 26.37 12.62
C ALA A 268 -3.11 25.75 12.40
N ASP A 269 -4.18 26.35 12.92
CA ASP A 269 -5.56 25.87 12.75
C ASP A 269 -5.97 25.86 11.29
N PHE A 270 -5.68 26.93 10.55
CA PHE A 270 -5.97 27.05 9.12
C PHE A 270 -5.14 26.06 8.29
N LEU A 271 -3.85 25.92 8.62
CA LEU A 271 -2.97 24.97 7.97
C LEU A 271 -3.41 23.53 8.24
N TYR A 272 -3.86 23.23 9.45
CA TYR A 272 -4.40 21.92 9.82
C TYR A 272 -5.71 21.62 9.10
N GLU A 273 -6.67 22.55 9.10
CA GLU A 273 -7.96 22.41 8.41
C GLU A 273 -7.77 22.00 6.93
N ARG A 274 -6.78 22.62 6.27
CA ARG A 274 -6.56 22.45 4.83
C ARG A 274 -5.57 21.36 4.46
N SER A 275 -4.85 20.81 5.44
CA SER A 275 -3.92 19.69 5.26
C SER A 275 -4.40 18.39 5.89
N ILE A 276 -5.37 18.44 6.81
CA ILE A 276 -5.91 17.29 7.54
C ILE A 276 -4.83 16.59 8.39
N GLY A 277 -3.78 17.32 8.78
CA GLY A 277 -2.62 16.78 9.50
C GLY A 277 -1.65 15.98 8.61
N LEU A 278 -1.72 16.13 7.29
CA LEU A 278 -0.84 15.47 6.33
C LEU A 278 0.37 16.35 6.00
N VAL A 279 1.54 15.94 6.46
CA VAL A 279 2.79 16.71 6.31
C VAL A 279 3.16 16.96 4.85
N GLY A 280 2.95 15.97 3.97
CA GLY A 280 3.23 16.14 2.54
C GLY A 280 2.24 17.09 1.84
N VAL A 281 1.00 17.19 2.31
CA VAL A 281 0.05 18.20 1.81
C VAL A 281 0.52 19.60 2.19
N VAL A 282 0.95 19.80 3.45
CA VAL A 282 1.55 21.07 3.90
C VAL A 282 2.78 21.41 3.05
N LYS A 283 3.72 20.48 2.87
CA LYS A 283 4.93 20.73 2.06
C LYS A 283 4.60 21.13 0.62
N ASN A 284 3.69 20.40 -0.03
CA ASN A 284 3.28 20.70 -1.40
C ASN A 284 2.57 22.04 -1.53
N TRP A 285 1.77 22.40 -0.53
CA TRP A 285 1.11 23.70 -0.47
C TRP A 285 2.15 24.82 -0.31
N LEU A 286 3.07 24.70 0.64
CA LEU A 286 4.15 25.67 0.85
C LEU A 286 5.03 25.82 -0.40
N LEU A 287 5.34 24.72 -1.10
CA LEU A 287 6.08 24.77 -2.37
C LEU A 287 5.35 25.58 -3.45
N ARG A 288 4.04 25.34 -3.60
CA ARG A 288 3.19 26.05 -4.58
C ARG A 288 3.06 27.54 -4.25
N THR A 289 3.01 27.89 -2.97
CA THR A 289 2.96 29.29 -2.52
C THR A 289 4.34 29.97 -2.60
N LEU A 290 5.42 29.24 -2.34
CA LEU A 290 6.79 29.76 -2.34
C LEU A 290 7.26 30.16 -3.73
N ALA A 291 6.94 29.38 -4.77
CA ALA A 291 7.36 29.65 -6.14
C ALA A 291 6.98 31.08 -6.63
N PRO A 292 5.69 31.49 -6.63
CA PRO A 292 5.31 32.83 -7.05
C PRO A 292 5.76 33.92 -6.07
N ALA A 293 5.91 33.60 -4.77
CA ALA A 293 6.40 34.56 -3.79
C ALA A 293 7.88 34.91 -4.02
N LEU A 294 8.71 33.92 -4.34
CA LEU A 294 10.12 34.13 -4.67
C LEU A 294 10.30 34.83 -6.02
N GLU A 295 9.49 34.48 -7.01
CA GLU A 295 9.49 35.15 -8.32
C GLU A 295 9.13 36.64 -8.19
N ALA A 296 8.14 36.96 -7.36
CA ALA A 296 7.76 38.34 -7.04
C ALA A 296 8.74 39.06 -6.10
N GLY A 297 9.83 38.40 -5.67
CA GLY A 297 10.85 38.99 -4.79
C GLY A 297 10.37 39.30 -3.36
N LYS A 298 9.31 38.64 -2.88
CA LYS A 298 8.76 38.87 -1.54
C LYS A 298 9.77 38.51 -0.44
N THR A 299 9.72 39.24 0.67
CA THR A 299 10.58 39.02 1.84
C THR A 299 10.08 37.89 2.74
N THR A 300 8.76 37.70 2.83
CA THR A 300 8.06 36.70 3.64
C THR A 300 6.79 36.19 2.93
N LEU A 301 6.19 35.11 3.46
CA LEU A 301 4.86 34.64 3.05
C LEU A 301 3.79 35.26 3.94
N THR A 302 2.71 35.71 3.33
CA THR A 302 1.54 36.23 4.04
C THR A 302 0.39 35.23 4.00
N LEU A 303 -0.57 35.35 4.91
CA LEU A 303 -1.79 34.53 4.90
C LEU A 303 -2.51 34.57 3.54
N ARG A 304 -2.57 35.74 2.89
CA ARG A 304 -3.16 35.93 1.56
C ARG A 304 -2.47 35.11 0.47
N ASP A 305 -1.19 34.81 0.62
CA ASP A 305 -0.45 33.98 -0.33
C ASP A 305 -0.74 32.48 -0.12
N LEU A 306 -0.94 32.07 1.13
CA LEU A 306 -1.35 30.71 1.48
C LEU A 306 -2.76 30.43 0.95
N GLU A 307 -3.69 31.35 1.11
CA GLU A 307 -5.08 31.23 0.65
C GLU A 307 -5.22 30.97 -0.86
N ARG A 308 -4.29 31.47 -1.69
CA ARG A 308 -4.35 31.32 -3.16
C ARG A 308 -4.18 29.89 -3.65
N HIS A 309 -3.44 29.07 -2.92
CA HIS A 309 -3.08 27.71 -3.32
C HIS A 309 -3.72 26.65 -2.43
N VAL A 310 -4.73 27.04 -1.66
CA VAL A 310 -5.44 26.17 -0.73
C VAL A 310 -6.27 25.13 -1.46
N LEU A 311 -6.37 23.92 -0.89
CA LEU A 311 -7.34 22.93 -1.34
C LEU A 311 -8.77 23.39 -1.03
N SER A 312 -9.68 23.10 -1.95
CA SER A 312 -11.10 23.38 -1.74
C SER A 312 -11.67 22.51 -0.62
N VAL A 313 -12.67 23.02 0.09
CA VAL A 313 -13.34 22.28 1.19
C VAL A 313 -13.85 20.91 0.72
N PRO A 314 -14.47 20.74 -0.46
CA PRO A 314 -14.90 19.42 -0.94
C PRO A 314 -13.74 18.44 -1.17
N GLN A 315 -12.59 18.92 -1.64
CA GLN A 315 -11.39 18.09 -1.78
C GLN A 315 -10.88 17.65 -0.41
N CYS A 316 -10.83 18.56 0.57
CA CYS A 316 -10.43 18.22 1.93
C CYS A 316 -11.37 17.19 2.56
N GLN A 317 -12.69 17.36 2.41
CA GLN A 317 -13.69 16.40 2.92
C GLN A 317 -13.52 15.01 2.30
N LYS A 318 -13.20 14.93 1.01
CA LYS A 318 -12.94 13.65 0.35
C LYS A 318 -11.68 12.97 0.91
N ILE A 319 -10.57 13.71 1.03
CA ILE A 319 -9.33 13.19 1.61
C ILE A 319 -9.55 12.75 3.06
N LEU A 320 -10.30 13.54 3.84
CA LEU A 320 -10.61 13.22 5.23
C LEU A 320 -11.46 11.96 5.35
N SER A 321 -12.51 11.81 4.53
CA SER A 321 -13.36 10.61 4.58
C SER A 321 -12.61 9.34 4.18
N GLU A 322 -11.76 9.41 3.15
CA GLU A 322 -10.86 8.30 2.78
C GLU A 322 -9.87 7.97 3.91
N ALA A 323 -9.32 8.99 4.58
CA ALA A 323 -8.39 8.81 5.69
C ALA A 323 -9.05 8.17 6.92
N LEU A 324 -10.20 8.70 7.35
CA LEU A 324 -10.95 8.18 8.50
C LEU A 324 -11.39 6.73 8.27
N ASN A 325 -12.00 6.44 7.13
CA ASN A 325 -12.44 5.08 6.79
C ASN A 325 -11.28 4.08 6.77
N GLY A 326 -10.09 4.53 6.36
CA GLY A 326 -8.89 3.71 6.33
C GLY A 326 -8.27 3.50 7.71
N GLU A 327 -8.22 4.57 8.52
CA GLU A 327 -7.74 4.54 9.91
C GLU A 327 -8.62 3.62 10.78
N ASP A 328 -9.94 3.70 10.61
CA ASP A 328 -10.90 2.85 11.34
C ASP A 328 -10.74 1.36 10.98
N GLN A 329 -10.47 1.04 9.72
CA GLN A 329 -10.22 -0.36 9.29
C GLN A 329 -8.84 -0.88 9.73
N MET A 330 -7.88 0.00 9.99
CA MET A 330 -6.58 -0.36 10.54
C MET A 330 -6.63 -0.54 12.06
N ALA A 331 -7.51 0.20 12.74
CA ALA A 331 -7.73 0.06 14.17
C ALA A 331 -8.41 -1.28 14.49
N GLU A 332 -7.83 -2.05 15.42
CA GLU A 332 -8.54 -3.18 16.00
C GLU A 332 -9.60 -2.67 16.97
N SER A 333 -10.88 -2.83 16.63
CA SER A 333 -11.92 -2.41 17.56
C SER A 333 -11.96 -3.35 18.77
N ALA A 334 -12.17 -2.79 19.96
CA ALA A 334 -12.35 -3.58 21.18
C ALA A 334 -13.49 -4.61 21.04
N ALA A 335 -14.51 -4.29 20.23
CA ALA A 335 -15.61 -5.18 19.91
C ALA A 335 -15.18 -6.37 19.03
N GLU A 336 -14.33 -6.17 18.02
CA GLU A 336 -13.77 -7.27 17.22
C GLU A 336 -12.87 -8.17 18.05
N ARG A 337 -12.04 -7.58 18.92
CA ARG A 337 -11.20 -8.33 19.85
C ARG A 337 -12.06 -9.17 20.81
N ALA A 338 -13.12 -8.58 21.38
CA ALA A 338 -14.07 -9.30 22.24
C ALA A 338 -14.78 -10.43 21.48
N ARG A 339 -15.26 -10.17 20.25
CA ARG A 339 -15.87 -11.21 19.39
C ARG A 339 -14.90 -12.34 19.07
N LEU A 340 -13.64 -12.03 18.78
CA LEU A 340 -12.60 -13.03 18.55
C LEU A 340 -12.38 -13.87 19.81
N ARG A 341 -12.22 -13.23 20.97
CA ARG A 341 -12.06 -13.92 22.26
C ARG A 341 -13.24 -14.83 22.58
N THR A 342 -14.47 -14.35 22.39
CA THR A 342 -15.68 -15.14 22.55
C THR A 342 -15.71 -16.32 21.57
N THR A 343 -15.37 -16.10 20.29
CA THR A 343 -15.32 -17.16 19.27
C THR A 343 -14.25 -18.22 19.57
N LEU A 344 -13.13 -17.80 20.16
CA LEU A 344 -12.05 -18.67 20.62
C LEU A 344 -12.36 -19.35 21.96
N GLY A 345 -13.52 -19.08 22.58
CA GLY A 345 -13.91 -19.65 23.88
C GLY A 345 -13.10 -19.11 25.06
N LEU A 346 -12.44 -17.95 24.92
CA LEU A 346 -11.59 -17.33 25.94
C LEU A 346 -12.34 -16.38 26.87
N ASP A 347 -13.61 -16.09 26.58
CA ASP A 347 -14.49 -15.31 27.46
C ASP A 347 -15.44 -16.27 28.19
N THR A 348 -15.00 -16.77 29.35
CA THR A 348 -15.80 -17.58 30.27
C THR A 348 -16.54 -16.69 31.26
N ASN A 349 -17.54 -15.94 30.79
CA ASN A 349 -18.58 -15.39 31.67
C ASN A 349 -19.88 -16.20 31.52
N HIS A 350 -19.75 -17.53 31.62
CA HIS A 350 -20.83 -18.42 31.98
C HIS A 350 -20.53 -19.04 33.35
N THR A 351 -20.68 -18.24 34.41
CA THR A 351 -21.19 -18.78 35.67
C THR A 351 -22.56 -19.37 35.41
N GLY A 352 -22.75 -20.61 35.85
CA GLY A 352 -23.96 -21.39 35.60
C GLY A 352 -25.23 -20.68 36.03
N ALA A 353 -26.21 -20.67 35.13
CA ALA A 353 -27.61 -20.54 35.47
C ALA A 353 -28.39 -21.43 34.50
N GLN A 354 -28.64 -22.66 34.93
CA GLN A 354 -29.68 -23.51 34.35
C GLN A 354 -31.03 -22.76 34.47
N PRO A 355 -31.86 -22.70 33.42
CA PRO A 355 -33.28 -22.48 33.61
C PRO A 355 -33.92 -23.83 33.94
N ARG A 356 -34.44 -23.92 35.17
CA ARG A 356 -35.26 -25.01 35.68
C ARG A 356 -36.46 -25.25 34.76
N THR A 357 -36.75 -26.52 34.56
CA THR A 357 -38.03 -27.05 34.10
C THR A 357 -39.16 -26.61 35.03
N THR A 358 -40.20 -25.97 34.49
CA THR A 358 -41.55 -25.99 35.06
C THR A 358 -42.55 -26.10 33.92
N GLU A 359 -43.13 -27.29 33.81
CA GLU A 359 -44.36 -27.55 33.07
C GLU A 359 -45.56 -26.94 33.81
N GLY A 360 -46.53 -26.41 33.07
CA GLY A 360 -47.82 -25.94 33.57
C GLY A 360 -48.67 -25.34 32.46
N ALA A 361 -49.76 -26.04 32.12
CA ALA A 361 -50.78 -25.80 31.07
C ALA A 361 -51.29 -24.33 30.96
N THR A 362 -51.84 -23.83 29.84
CA THR A 362 -53.05 -24.29 29.14
C THR A 362 -53.23 -23.53 27.79
N GLN A 363 -54.19 -24.01 27.00
CA GLN A 363 -54.39 -23.94 25.54
C GLN A 363 -54.85 -22.61 24.89
N ASN A 364 -54.83 -22.66 23.54
CA ASN A 364 -55.53 -21.89 22.49
C ASN A 364 -54.74 -20.72 21.88
N GLY A 365 -54.41 -20.64 20.59
CA GLY A 365 -54.80 -21.40 19.40
C GLY A 365 -55.09 -20.41 18.25
N SER A 366 -54.17 -20.23 17.30
CA SER A 366 -54.49 -20.00 15.86
C SER A 366 -53.26 -19.72 14.98
N LYS A 367 -53.13 -20.62 13.98
CA LYS A 367 -52.82 -20.42 12.56
C LYS A 367 -51.41 -20.02 12.06
N ALA A 368 -51.01 -20.84 11.08
CA ALA A 368 -50.17 -20.61 9.90
C ALA A 368 -48.65 -20.79 10.05
N ALA A 369 -48.24 -22.02 9.71
CA ALA A 369 -46.87 -22.48 9.53
C ALA A 369 -46.30 -22.11 8.15
N ALA A 370 -45.03 -21.71 8.12
CA ALA A 370 -44.14 -21.95 6.99
C ALA A 370 -42.72 -22.21 7.53
N ALA A 371 -42.37 -23.49 7.55
CA ALA A 371 -41.17 -24.03 8.17
C ALA A 371 -39.91 -23.78 7.33
N ARG A 372 -38.85 -23.34 8.03
CA ARG A 372 -37.45 -23.27 7.57
C ARG A 372 -36.95 -24.66 7.14
N ALA A 373 -36.35 -24.74 5.95
CA ALA A 373 -35.64 -25.92 5.48
C ALA A 373 -34.29 -26.08 6.21
N THR A 374 -34.15 -27.18 6.95
CA THR A 374 -32.89 -27.65 7.56
C THR A 374 -31.96 -28.25 6.51
N LYS A 375 -30.69 -27.80 6.49
CA LYS A 375 -29.61 -28.33 5.66
C LYS A 375 -29.29 -29.79 6.04
N LEU A 376 -29.35 -30.72 5.08
CA LEU A 376 -28.90 -32.10 5.23
C LEU A 376 -27.40 -32.24 4.92
N ARG A 377 -26.72 -33.14 5.63
CA ARG A 377 -25.30 -33.50 5.43
C ARG A 377 -25.09 -34.24 4.10
N PRO A 378 -23.90 -34.13 3.47
CA PRO A 378 -23.61 -34.81 2.19
C PRO A 378 -23.68 -36.34 2.34
N GLY A 379 -24.32 -37.03 1.38
CA GLY A 379 -24.33 -38.50 1.30
C GLY A 379 -25.68 -39.21 1.53
N ARG A 380 -26.77 -38.51 1.91
CA ARG A 380 -28.12 -39.11 1.97
C ARG A 380 -28.97 -38.72 0.76
N ARG A 381 -29.36 -39.69 -0.07
CA ARG A 381 -30.35 -39.48 -1.14
C ARG A 381 -31.75 -39.24 -0.55
N ARG A 382 -32.54 -38.43 -1.26
CA ARG A 382 -33.95 -38.16 -0.92
C ARG A 382 -34.79 -39.43 -1.15
N PRO A 383 -35.83 -39.69 -0.34
CA PRO A 383 -36.77 -40.75 -0.65
C PRO A 383 -37.61 -40.31 -1.85
N LYS A 384 -37.28 -40.83 -3.03
CA LYS A 384 -38.18 -40.89 -4.18
C LYS A 384 -38.41 -42.36 -4.46
N ARG A 385 -39.66 -42.70 -4.80
CA ARG A 385 -40.08 -44.05 -5.20
C ARG A 385 -39.34 -44.41 -6.49
N ASP A 386 -38.59 -45.51 -6.48
CA ASP A 386 -37.96 -46.04 -7.69
C ASP A 386 -39.04 -46.70 -8.55
N GLU A 387 -39.03 -46.43 -9.85
CA GLU A 387 -39.91 -47.10 -10.82
C GLU A 387 -39.36 -48.50 -11.10
N ILE A 388 -40.19 -49.51 -10.89
CA ILE A 388 -39.88 -50.92 -11.13
C ILE A 388 -40.79 -51.40 -12.26
N GLY A 389 -40.21 -51.98 -13.32
CA GLY A 389 -40.91 -52.86 -14.24
C GLY A 389 -41.00 -52.38 -15.69
N THR A 390 -40.11 -52.90 -16.52
CA THR A 390 -40.25 -53.01 -17.98
C THR A 390 -41.39 -53.97 -18.31
N VAL A 391 -42.32 -53.56 -19.18
CA VAL A 391 -43.24 -54.49 -19.86
C VAL A 391 -42.86 -54.50 -21.33
N VAL A 392 -42.27 -55.62 -21.73
CA VAL A 392 -42.08 -56.04 -23.12
C VAL A 392 -43.44 -56.47 -23.66
N SER A 393 -43.84 -55.97 -24.83
CA SER A 393 -44.87 -56.60 -25.65
C SER A 393 -44.45 -56.54 -27.11
N SER A 394 -44.12 -57.73 -27.61
CA SER A 394 -43.90 -58.10 -29.00
C SER A 394 -45.22 -58.48 -29.70
N HIS A 395 -45.23 -58.33 -31.04
CA HIS A 395 -46.17 -58.87 -32.04
C HIS A 395 -47.50 -58.10 -32.19
N VAL A 396 -47.99 -57.80 -33.40
CA VAL A 396 -47.79 -58.34 -34.77
C VAL A 396 -47.65 -57.20 -35.77
#